data_AF-A0AB35Y8I3-F1
#
_entry.id   AF-A0AB35Y8I3-F1
#
_cell.length_a   1.000
_cell.length_b   1.000
_cell.length_c   1.000
_cell.angle_alpha   90.00
_cell.angle_beta   90.00
_cell.angle_gamma   90.00
#
_symmetry.space_group_name_H-M   'P 1'
#
loop_
_entity.id
_entity.type
_entity.pdbx_description
1 polymer ?
#
loop_
_entity_poly.entity_id
_entity_poly.type
_entity_poly.pdbx_seq_one_letter_code
_entity_poly.pdbx_strand_id
1 'polypeptide(L)' 'MKKHWVKKKDLDTPLCEVFSDTKTNGTARQWVAITEFVLGVSPCELDKMNFNELNEYMDSLDKQLMKVVN' A
#
# COMPACT_ATOMS: atom_id res chain seq x y z
N MET A 1 2.44 -5.59 -14.24
CA MET A 1 2.05 -5.23 -12.87
C MET A 1 0.59 -5.57 -12.68
N LYS A 2 0.23 -6.27 -11.60
CA LYS A 2 -1.19 -6.51 -11.25
C LYS A 2 -1.83 -5.15 -10.99
N LYS A 3 -3.03 -4.91 -11.52
CA LYS A 3 -3.86 -3.78 -11.09
C LYS A 3 -4.45 -4.16 -9.73
N HIS A 4 -4.10 -3.41 -8.70
CA HIS A 4 -4.64 -3.51 -7.35
C HIS A 4 -4.18 -4.74 -6.55
N TRP A 5 -3.47 -4.46 -5.46
CA TRP A 5 -2.86 -5.47 -4.59
C TRP A 5 -3.90 -6.11 -3.67
N VAL A 6 -4.83 -5.31 -3.14
CA VAL A 6 -5.80 -5.71 -2.11
C VAL A 6 -7.23 -5.53 -2.60
N LYS A 7 -8.15 -6.41 -2.18
CA LYS A 7 -9.58 -6.25 -2.45
C LYS A 7 -10.18 -5.29 -1.43
N LYS A 8 -11.40 -4.78 -1.71
CA LYS A 8 -12.09 -3.81 -0.82
C LYS A 8 -12.25 -4.31 0.61
N LYS A 9 -12.50 -5.60 0.78
CA LYS A 9 -12.62 -6.25 2.09
C LYS A 9 -11.30 -6.41 2.85
N ASP A 10 -10.16 -6.22 2.17
CA ASP A 10 -8.83 -6.52 2.69
C ASP A 10 -8.08 -5.24 3.12
N LEU A 11 -8.71 -4.06 3.02
CA LEU A 11 -8.10 -2.76 3.32
C LEU A 11 -7.57 -2.67 4.76
N ASP A 12 -8.40 -3.10 5.70
CA ASP A 12 -8.13 -3.05 7.14
C ASP A 12 -7.73 -4.42 7.69
N THR A 13 -7.52 -5.40 6.80
CA THR A 13 -7.04 -6.73 7.13
C THR A 13 -5.51 -6.72 7.22
N PRO A 14 -4.91 -7.38 8.21
CA PRO A 14 -3.46 -7.59 8.23
C PRO A 14 -2.96 -8.22 6.94
N LEU A 15 -1.89 -7.67 6.35
CA LEU A 15 -1.40 -8.14 5.05
C LEU A 15 -0.90 -9.58 5.09
N CYS A 16 -0.48 -10.11 6.24
CA CYS A 16 -0.15 -11.53 6.42
C CYS A 16 -1.36 -12.47 6.18
N GLU A 17 -2.58 -12.01 6.40
CA GLU A 17 -3.80 -12.77 6.13
C GLU A 17 -4.22 -12.67 4.64
N VAL A 18 -3.79 -11.61 3.96
CA VAL A 18 -4.06 -11.38 2.52
C VAL A 18 -3.01 -12.06 1.64
N PHE A 19 -1.76 -12.02 2.08
CA PHE A 19 -0.58 -12.55 1.40
C PHE A 19 0.17 -13.48 2.37
N SER A 20 -0.01 -14.79 2.18
CA SER A 20 0.53 -15.86 3.05
C SER A 20 2.04 -15.79 3.28
N ASP A 21 2.78 -15.19 2.34
CA ASP A 21 4.23 -15.15 2.37
C ASP A 21 4.77 -13.92 3.12
N THR A 22 3.89 -13.03 3.57
CA THR A 22 4.26 -11.81 4.31
C THR A 22 4.13 -12.01 5.82
N LYS A 23 5.13 -11.54 6.57
CA LYS A 23 5.16 -11.66 8.05
C LYS A 23 4.62 -10.42 8.77
N THR A 24 4.11 -9.44 8.03
CA THR A 24 3.66 -8.17 8.61
C THR A 24 2.19 -8.26 9.03
N ASN A 25 1.91 -7.81 10.25
CA ASN A 25 0.55 -7.60 10.72
C ASN A 25 0.00 -6.23 10.29
N GLY A 26 0.79 -5.46 9.54
CA GLY A 26 0.38 -4.14 9.06
C GLY A 26 -0.73 -4.23 8.00
N THR A 27 -1.58 -3.22 7.92
CA THR A 27 -2.63 -3.08 6.91
C THR A 27 -2.12 -2.40 5.63
N ALA A 28 -2.97 -2.34 4.59
CA ALA A 28 -2.68 -1.60 3.37
C ALA A 28 -2.37 -0.11 3.64
N ARG A 29 -3.11 0.53 4.56
CA ARG A 29 -2.86 1.93 4.98
C ARG A 29 -1.49 2.10 5.63
N GLN A 30 -1.11 1.16 6.50
CA GLN A 30 0.20 1.21 7.15
C GLN A 30 1.33 0.98 6.15
N TRP A 31 1.13 0.10 5.16
CA TRP A 31 2.09 -0.07 4.07
C TRP A 31 2.28 1.24 3.28
N VAL A 32 1.19 1.97 2.97
CA VAL A 32 1.27 3.27 2.29
C VAL A 32 2.09 4.26 3.12
N ALA A 33 1.75 4.45 4.39
CA ALA A 33 2.45 5.40 5.26
C ALA A 33 3.96 5.09 5.38
N ILE A 34 4.32 3.81 5.49
CA ILE A 34 5.73 3.38 5.52
C ILE A 34 6.41 3.65 4.18
N THR A 35 5.73 3.36 3.07
CA THR A 35 6.29 3.56 1.72
C THR A 35 6.48 5.04 1.42
N GLU A 36 5.56 5.90 1.88
CA GLU A 36 5.71 7.36 1.77
C GLU A 36 6.99 7.84 2.47
N PHE A 37 7.21 7.37 3.70
CA PHE A 37 8.42 7.67 4.47
C PHE A 37 9.70 7.19 3.77
N VAL A 38 9.71 5.95 3.26
CA VAL A 38 10.88 5.37 2.56
C VAL A 38 11.20 6.14 1.27
N LEU A 39 10.18 6.56 0.52
CA LEU A 39 10.36 7.32 -0.72
C LEU A 39 10.60 8.82 -0.49
N GLY A 40 10.49 9.30 0.76
CA GLY A 40 10.62 10.72 1.09
C GLY A 40 9.52 11.60 0.49
N VAL A 41 8.34 11.04 0.21
CA VAL A 41 7.19 11.80 -0.28
C VAL A 41 6.34 12.31 0.89
N SER A 42 5.64 13.42 0.68
CA SER A 42 4.78 14.01 1.70
C SER A 42 3.64 13.04 2.08
N PRO A 43 3.39 12.81 3.38
CA PRO A 43 2.30 11.96 3.82
C PRO A 43 0.94 12.44 3.32
N CYS A 44 0.14 11.53 2.76
CA CYS A 44 -1.20 11.83 2.31
C CYS A 44 -2.25 11.53 3.39
N GLU A 45 -3.41 12.20 3.30
CA GLU A 45 -4.55 11.97 4.20
C GLU A 45 -5.30 10.69 3.82
N LEU A 46 -4.75 9.53 4.19
CA LEU A 46 -5.28 8.20 3.82
C LEU A 46 -6.73 8.00 4.27
N ASP A 47 -7.16 8.61 5.37
CA ASP A 47 -8.52 8.50 5.91
C ASP A 47 -9.58 9.19 5.05
N LYS A 48 -9.16 10.10 4.15
CA LYS A 48 -10.04 10.75 3.18
C LYS A 48 -10.12 10.00 1.86
N MET A 49 -9.23 9.04 1.61
CA MET A 49 -9.19 8.27 0.38
C MET A 49 -10.20 7.12 0.42
N ASN A 50 -10.97 6.99 -0.66
CA ASN A 50 -11.80 5.82 -0.88
C ASN A 50 -10.96 4.62 -1.35
N PHE A 51 -11.57 3.44 -1.43
CA PHE A 51 -10.88 2.20 -1.80
C PHE A 51 -10.13 2.29 -3.14
N ASN A 52 -10.75 2.87 -4.17
CA ASN A 52 -10.14 2.95 -5.50
C ASN A 52 -8.96 3.91 -5.49
N GLU A 53 -9.12 5.08 -4.85
CA GLU A 53 -8.06 6.09 -4.71
C GLU A 53 -6.86 5.52 -3.96
N LEU A 54 -7.09 4.83 -2.84
CA LEU A 54 -5.99 4.23 -2.07
C LEU A 54 -5.26 3.16 -2.87
N ASN A 55 -5.98 2.29 -3.59
CA ASN A 55 -5.36 1.25 -4.40
C ASN A 55 -4.56 1.80 -5.59
N GLU A 56 -5.08 2.82 -6.27
CA GLU A 56 -4.35 3.51 -7.34
C GLU A 56 -3.10 4.19 -6.79
N TYR A 57 -3.20 4.77 -5.60
CA TYR A 57 -2.07 5.39 -4.92
C TYR A 57 -1.01 4.34 -4.53
N MET A 58 -1.44 3.19 -3.99
CA MET A 58 -0.55 2.06 -3.70
C MET A 58 0.18 1.58 -4.96
N ASP A 59 -0.52 1.40 -6.08
CA ASP A 59 0.08 1.01 -7.36
C ASP A 59 1.09 2.05 -7.87
N SER A 60 0.88 3.34 -7.57
CA SER A 60 1.82 4.42 -7.89
C SER A 60 3.08 4.37 -7.01
N LEU A 61 2.91 4.15 -5.70
CA LEU A 61 4.02 4.02 -4.75
C LEU A 61 4.87 2.79 -5.04
N ASP A 62 4.26 1.65 -5.34
CA ASP A 62 4.99 0.43 -5.72
C ASP A 62 5.86 0.65 -6.98
N LYS A 63 5.32 1.33 -7.99
CA LYS A 63 6.09 1.70 -9.19
C LYS A 63 7.27 2.61 -8.88
N GLN A 64 7.14 3.50 -7.91
CA GLN A 64 8.23 4.38 -7.48
C GLN A 64 9.27 3.59 -6.69
N LEU A 65 8.84 2.71 -5.79
CA LEU A 65 9.72 1.83 -5.01
C LEU A 65 10.58 0.94 -5.93
N MET A 66 9.97 0.36 -6.97
CA MET A 66 10.67 -0.45 -7.97
C MET A 66 11.75 0.33 -8.75
N LYS A 67 11.67 1.66 -8.82
CA LYS A 67 12.72 2.51 -9.45
C LYS A 67 13.86 2.82 -8.50
N VAL A 68 13.66 2.69 -7.19
CA VAL A 68 14.69 2.94 -6.16
C VAL A 68 15.47 1.67 -5.85
N VAL A 69 14.82 0.50 -5.98
CA VAL A 69 15.43 -0.81 -5.68
C VAL A 69 16.21 -1.40 -6.87
N ASN A 70 16.03 -0.88 -8.09
CA ASN A 70 16.83 -1.20 -9.28
C ASN A 70 17.87 -0.12 -9.56
#